data_AF-A0A504J781-F1
#
_entry.id   AF-A0A504J781-F1
#
_cell.length_a   1.000
_cell.length_b   1.000
_cell.length_c   1.000
_cell.angle_alpha   90.00
_cell.angle_beta   90.00
_cell.angle_gamma   90.00
#
_symmetry.space_group_name_H-M   'P 1'
#
loop_
_entity.id
_entity.type
_entity.pdbx_description
1 polymer ?
#
loop_
_entity_poly.entity_id
_entity_poly.type
_entity_poly.pdbx_seq_one_letter_code
_entity_poly.pdbx_strand_id
1 'polypeptide(L)'
;MKNKNKSYKEKLFNKVFEEIKDKLEKNLPLSQKNKNWLTRQRLLFEKRTYMKGILTPDRIKKLDILIPLLGKDWRTPPIQLDPFDTAVENVKKTLKSGAELDERQSKWLRSHRVSLERNASILSEKRIKALDSLTEYLGYSWRDIEVFKNTSIFNDHYTIIVAAIEDGKEIPIKTQKWLRSQKMRYAAQKHVDIPAEELRKLNELNTLLNLSWEISKKSSFLEEAFQLKEDIEKRKTIEKWFTKVAPFIQLAKVELRYGIPKGTLQKVYRYGRKLDYKWILALDDFRKDMFTTDEYF
;
A
#
# COMPACT_ATOMS: atom_id res chain seq x y z
N MET A 1 7.11 -21.62 -40.39
CA MET A 1 6.03 -22.32 -39.64
C MET A 1 5.96 -22.08 -38.12
N LYS A 2 6.94 -21.44 -37.45
CA LYS A 2 6.95 -21.29 -35.96
C LYS A 2 5.85 -20.37 -35.35
N ASN A 3 5.14 -19.57 -36.15
CA ASN A 3 4.23 -18.54 -35.63
C ASN A 3 2.82 -19.05 -35.25
N LYS A 4 2.31 -20.11 -35.92
CA LYS A 4 0.95 -20.63 -35.66
C LYS A 4 0.80 -21.24 -34.25
N ASN A 5 1.83 -21.92 -33.75
CA ASN A 5 1.82 -22.54 -32.41
C ASN A 5 1.86 -21.52 -31.26
N LYS A 6 2.53 -20.38 -31.45
CA LYS A 6 2.57 -19.30 -30.45
C LYS A 6 1.19 -18.67 -30.28
N SER A 7 0.49 -18.44 -31.40
CA SER A 7 -0.87 -17.90 -31.40
C SER A 7 -1.86 -18.82 -30.68
N TYR A 8 -1.83 -20.14 -30.94
CA TYR A 8 -2.72 -21.09 -30.28
C TYR A 8 -2.54 -21.14 -28.75
N LYS A 9 -1.28 -21.19 -28.27
CA LYS A 9 -1.00 -21.21 -26.83
C LYS A 9 -1.47 -19.94 -26.12
N GLU A 10 -1.46 -18.80 -26.81
CA GLU A 10 -1.96 -17.53 -26.26
C GLU A 10 -3.48 -17.49 -26.21
N LYS A 11 -4.17 -17.97 -27.26
CA LYS A 11 -5.63 -18.12 -27.25
C LYS A 11 -6.09 -19.06 -26.12
N LEU A 12 -5.41 -20.19 -25.94
CA LEU A 12 -5.75 -21.13 -24.87
C LEU A 12 -5.51 -20.53 -23.48
N PHE A 13 -4.41 -19.79 -23.29
CA PHE A 13 -4.14 -19.08 -22.04
C PHE A 13 -5.26 -18.09 -21.73
N ASN A 14 -5.60 -17.20 -22.68
CA ASN A 14 -6.63 -16.18 -22.49
C ASN A 14 -8.00 -16.81 -22.23
N LYS A 15 -8.35 -17.89 -22.94
CA LYS A 15 -9.61 -18.61 -22.72
C LYS A 15 -9.74 -19.12 -21.28
N VAL A 16 -8.72 -19.80 -20.76
CA VAL A 16 -8.76 -20.35 -19.39
C VAL A 16 -8.68 -19.24 -18.34
N PHE A 17 -7.92 -18.18 -18.62
CA PHE A 17 -7.84 -17.00 -17.77
C PHE A 17 -9.21 -16.32 -17.61
N GLU A 18 -9.91 -16.01 -18.70
CA GLU A 18 -11.23 -15.38 -18.65
C GLU A 18 -12.27 -16.30 -17.98
N GLU A 19 -12.21 -17.62 -18.20
CA GLU A 19 -13.09 -18.57 -17.51
C GLU A 19 -12.88 -18.55 -15.98
N ILE A 20 -11.63 -18.47 -15.52
CA ILE A 20 -11.31 -18.37 -14.09
C ILE A 20 -11.78 -17.04 -13.54
N LYS A 21 -11.50 -15.95 -14.26
CA LYS A 21 -11.87 -14.59 -13.86
C LYS A 21 -13.38 -14.46 -13.69
N ASP A 22 -14.16 -14.87 -14.70
CA ASP A 22 -15.63 -14.83 -14.68
C ASP A 22 -16.22 -15.63 -13.50
N LYS A 23 -15.69 -16.84 -13.24
CA LYS A 23 -16.12 -17.64 -12.07
C LYS A 23 -15.85 -16.95 -10.75
N LEU A 24 -14.66 -16.37 -10.60
CA LEU A 24 -14.30 -15.68 -9.35
C LEU A 24 -15.07 -14.38 -9.14
N GLU A 25 -15.37 -13.64 -10.22
CA GLU A 25 -16.21 -12.44 -10.18
C GLU A 25 -17.64 -12.78 -9.74
N LYS A 26 -18.15 -13.96 -10.13
CA LYS A 26 -19.47 -14.49 -9.73
C LYS A 26 -19.46 -15.24 -8.39
N ASN A 27 -18.36 -15.21 -7.63
CA ASN A 27 -18.18 -15.99 -6.39
C ASN A 27 -18.41 -17.51 -6.55
N LEU A 28 -18.21 -18.06 -7.75
CA LEU A 28 -18.37 -19.50 -8.01
C LEU A 28 -17.10 -20.28 -7.68
N PRO A 29 -17.21 -21.54 -7.20
CA PRO A 29 -16.06 -22.37 -6.95
C PRO A 29 -15.34 -22.74 -8.26
N LEU A 30 -14.00 -22.70 -8.21
CA LEU A 30 -13.18 -23.14 -9.35
C LEU A 30 -13.26 -24.67 -9.52
N SER A 31 -13.41 -25.12 -10.76
CA SER A 31 -13.32 -26.54 -11.11
C SER A 31 -11.91 -27.08 -10.84
N GLN A 32 -11.79 -28.40 -10.69
CA GLN A 32 -10.47 -29.04 -10.50
C GLN A 32 -9.53 -28.75 -11.68
N LYS A 33 -10.06 -28.66 -12.90
CA LYS A 33 -9.30 -28.27 -14.10
C LYS A 33 -8.68 -26.88 -13.95
N ASN A 34 -9.44 -25.91 -13.44
CA ASN A 34 -8.99 -24.53 -13.27
C ASN A 34 -7.96 -24.41 -12.15
N LYS A 35 -8.18 -25.13 -11.03
CA LYS A 35 -7.19 -25.25 -9.95
C LYS A 35 -5.87 -25.84 -10.45
N ASN A 36 -5.93 -26.94 -11.20
CA ASN A 36 -4.76 -27.58 -11.79
C ASN A 36 -4.04 -26.66 -12.78
N TRP A 37 -4.78 -25.85 -13.55
CA TRP A 37 -4.20 -24.88 -14.46
C TRP A 37 -3.42 -23.79 -13.72
N LEU A 38 -3.98 -23.22 -12.64
CA LEU A 38 -3.28 -22.23 -11.80
C LEU A 38 -2.02 -22.84 -11.16
N THR A 39 -2.12 -24.06 -10.64
CA THR A 39 -0.97 -24.80 -10.10
C THR A 39 0.13 -24.96 -11.16
N ARG A 40 -0.22 -25.24 -12.42
CA ARG A 40 0.76 -25.30 -13.51
C ARG A 40 1.40 -23.93 -13.79
N GLN A 41 0.63 -22.83 -13.78
CA GLN A 41 1.21 -21.49 -13.95
C GLN A 41 2.21 -21.16 -12.84
N ARG A 42 1.89 -21.53 -11.58
CA ARG A 42 2.79 -21.39 -10.44
C ARG A 42 4.10 -22.17 -10.65
N LEU A 43 4.00 -23.44 -11.00
CA LEU A 43 5.19 -24.28 -11.26
C LEU A 43 6.06 -23.71 -12.40
N LEU A 44 5.44 -23.14 -13.44
CA LEU A 44 6.17 -22.46 -14.52
C LEU A 44 6.90 -21.21 -14.01
N PHE A 45 6.27 -20.43 -13.12
CA PHE A 45 6.88 -19.27 -12.49
C PHE A 45 8.07 -19.66 -11.60
N GLU A 46 7.89 -20.64 -10.71
CA GLU A 46 8.92 -21.14 -9.77
C GLU A 46 10.15 -21.70 -10.50
N LYS A 47 9.94 -22.47 -11.58
CA LYS A 47 11.02 -23.03 -12.41
C LYS A 47 11.79 -21.98 -13.24
N ARG A 48 11.55 -20.68 -13.01
CA ARG A 48 12.09 -19.54 -13.78
C ARG A 48 11.90 -19.69 -15.29
N THR A 49 10.86 -20.42 -15.71
CA THR A 49 10.59 -20.64 -17.15
C THR A 49 10.07 -19.41 -17.86
N TYR A 50 9.84 -18.30 -17.13
CA TYR A 50 9.61 -16.99 -17.73
C TYR A 50 10.79 -16.55 -18.61
N MET A 51 12.04 -16.92 -18.26
CA MET A 51 13.21 -16.67 -19.11
C MET A 51 13.19 -17.48 -20.42
N LYS A 52 12.43 -18.59 -20.45
CA LYS A 52 12.24 -19.42 -21.65
C LYS A 52 11.03 -18.98 -22.50
N GLY A 53 10.40 -17.84 -22.18
CA GLY A 53 9.29 -17.27 -22.95
C GLY A 53 7.97 -18.03 -22.85
N ILE A 54 7.85 -19.02 -21.94
CA ILE A 54 6.62 -19.80 -21.74
C ILE A 54 5.59 -18.98 -20.93
N LEU A 55 6.07 -18.31 -19.89
CA LEU A 55 5.29 -17.40 -19.04
C LEU A 55 5.83 -15.97 -19.25
N THR A 56 5.26 -15.26 -20.21
CA THR A 56 5.70 -13.89 -20.55
C THR A 56 5.30 -12.89 -19.44
N PRO A 57 5.97 -11.73 -19.36
CA PRO A 57 5.58 -10.67 -18.42
C PRO A 57 4.10 -10.27 -18.52
N ASP A 58 3.53 -10.27 -19.73
CA ASP A 58 2.11 -9.94 -19.93
C ASP A 58 1.17 -10.99 -19.34
N ARG A 59 1.54 -12.28 -19.41
CA ARG A 59 0.78 -13.35 -18.75
C ARG A 59 0.83 -13.23 -17.23
N ILE A 60 1.99 -12.84 -16.69
CA ILE A 60 2.14 -12.58 -15.25
C ILE A 60 1.23 -11.42 -14.83
N LYS A 61 1.26 -10.29 -15.57
CA LYS A 61 0.37 -9.15 -15.32
C LYS A 61 -1.11 -9.56 -15.34
N LYS A 62 -1.52 -10.41 -16.29
CA LYS A 62 -2.88 -10.96 -16.33
C LYS A 62 -3.18 -11.80 -15.09
N LEU A 63 -2.32 -12.76 -14.74
CA LEU A 63 -2.52 -13.59 -13.55
C LEU A 63 -2.57 -12.76 -12.25
N ASP A 64 -1.85 -11.65 -12.18
CA ASP A 64 -1.86 -10.75 -11.04
C ASP A 64 -3.23 -10.07 -10.82
N ILE A 65 -4.04 -9.94 -11.87
CA ILE A 65 -5.45 -9.50 -11.77
C ILE A 65 -6.29 -10.51 -10.97
N LEU A 66 -5.91 -11.79 -10.95
CA LEU A 66 -6.64 -12.82 -10.20
C LEU A 66 -6.32 -12.81 -8.70
N ILE A 67 -5.16 -12.27 -8.28
CA ILE A 67 -4.74 -12.24 -6.87
C ILE A 67 -5.86 -11.80 -5.92
N PRO A 68 -6.53 -10.66 -6.16
CA PRO A 68 -7.60 -10.23 -5.28
C PRO A 68 -8.88 -11.06 -5.38
N LEU A 69 -9.17 -11.58 -6.58
CA LEU A 69 -10.34 -12.42 -6.82
C LEU A 69 -10.19 -13.76 -6.11
N LEU A 70 -8.97 -14.29 -6.07
CA LEU A 70 -8.56 -15.51 -5.36
C LEU A 70 -8.40 -15.28 -3.85
N GLY A 71 -8.26 -14.03 -3.40
CA GLY A 71 -7.90 -13.68 -2.02
C GLY A 71 -6.50 -14.12 -1.60
N LYS A 72 -5.61 -14.42 -2.55
CA LYS A 72 -4.20 -14.72 -2.30
C LYS A 72 -3.38 -14.63 -3.59
N ASP A 73 -2.07 -14.49 -3.42
CA ASP A 73 -1.14 -14.57 -4.54
C ASP A 73 -1.18 -15.99 -5.17
N TRP A 74 -1.48 -16.08 -6.46
CA TRP A 74 -1.53 -17.34 -7.22
C TRP A 74 -0.18 -18.08 -7.25
N ARG A 75 0.92 -17.38 -6.93
CA ARG A 75 2.27 -17.94 -6.78
C ARG A 75 2.44 -18.73 -5.49
N THR A 76 1.54 -18.56 -4.52
CA THR A 76 1.59 -19.33 -3.27
C THR A 76 0.97 -20.72 -3.46
N PRO A 77 1.46 -21.75 -2.75
CA PRO A 77 0.91 -23.10 -2.82
C PRO A 77 -0.61 -23.12 -2.53
N PRO A 78 -1.37 -24.03 -3.18
CA PRO A 78 -2.81 -24.11 -2.96
C PRO A 78 -3.11 -24.67 -1.57
N ILE A 79 -3.31 -23.79 -0.58
CA ILE A 79 -4.23 -24.04 0.54
C ILE A 79 -5.64 -24.00 -0.06
N GLN A 80 -6.50 -24.96 0.29
CA GLN A 80 -7.94 -24.95 -0.05
C GLN A 80 -8.49 -23.53 0.16
N LEU A 81 -9.05 -22.91 -0.87
CA LEU A 81 -9.66 -21.59 -0.77
C LEU A 81 -11.14 -21.78 -0.48
N ASP A 82 -11.59 -21.27 0.65
CA ASP A 82 -13.02 -21.11 0.89
C ASP A 82 -13.52 -19.97 0.00
N PRO A 83 -14.75 -20.06 -0.54
CA PRO A 83 -15.39 -18.93 -1.22
C PRO A 83 -15.34 -17.67 -0.34
N PHE A 84 -15.26 -16.49 -0.95
CA PHE A 84 -15.13 -15.22 -0.22
C PHE A 84 -16.19 -15.07 0.89
N ASP A 85 -17.46 -15.31 0.54
CA ASP A 85 -18.57 -15.19 1.49
C ASP A 85 -18.44 -16.20 2.64
N THR A 86 -17.98 -17.42 2.35
CA THR A 86 -17.69 -18.44 3.36
C THR A 86 -16.52 -18.04 4.26
N ALA A 87 -15.47 -17.43 3.71
CA ALA A 87 -14.33 -16.95 4.49
C ALA A 87 -14.75 -15.82 5.44
N VAL A 88 -15.57 -14.86 4.98
CA VAL A 88 -16.14 -13.81 5.84
C VAL A 88 -16.95 -14.42 6.98
N GLU A 89 -17.86 -15.36 6.67
CA GLU A 89 -18.68 -16.01 7.71
C GLU A 89 -17.84 -16.82 8.70
N ASN A 90 -16.79 -17.52 8.25
CA ASN A 90 -15.87 -18.23 9.13
C ASN A 90 -15.13 -17.28 10.07
N VAL A 91 -14.59 -16.17 9.55
CA VAL A 91 -13.94 -15.12 10.36
C VAL A 91 -14.93 -14.55 11.37
N LYS A 92 -16.15 -14.23 10.93
CA LYS A 92 -17.23 -13.72 11.80
C LYS A 92 -17.60 -14.70 12.90
N LYS A 93 -17.68 -16.01 12.59
CA LYS A 93 -17.96 -17.07 13.58
C LYS A 93 -16.87 -17.14 14.65
N THR A 94 -15.60 -17.13 14.24
CA THR A 94 -14.44 -17.14 15.14
C THR A 94 -14.44 -15.93 16.07
N LEU A 95 -14.66 -14.73 15.52
CA LEU A 95 -14.70 -13.50 16.32
C LEU A 95 -15.91 -13.47 17.27
N LYS A 96 -17.08 -13.95 16.83
CA LYS A 96 -18.28 -14.05 17.70
C LYS A 96 -18.10 -14.98 18.89
N SER A 97 -17.29 -16.03 18.76
CA SER A 97 -16.96 -16.90 19.89
C SER A 97 -15.90 -16.29 20.82
N GLY A 98 -15.44 -15.06 20.56
CA GLY A 98 -14.32 -14.43 21.28
C GLY A 98 -12.97 -15.10 21.02
N ALA A 99 -12.90 -15.98 20.02
CA ALA A 99 -11.68 -16.68 19.66
C ALA A 99 -10.80 -15.80 18.78
N GLU A 100 -9.50 -15.98 18.90
CA GLU A 100 -8.54 -15.29 18.05
C GLU A 100 -8.58 -15.84 16.61
N LEU A 101 -8.32 -14.97 15.65
CA LEU A 101 -8.18 -15.38 14.26
C LEU A 101 -6.96 -16.27 14.09
N ASP A 102 -7.14 -17.42 13.43
CA ASP A 102 -6.01 -18.26 13.09
C ASP A 102 -5.08 -17.57 12.05
N GLU A 103 -3.91 -18.16 11.81
CA GLU A 103 -2.94 -17.61 10.86
C GLU A 103 -3.53 -17.50 9.44
N ARG A 104 -4.41 -18.43 9.06
CA ARG A 104 -5.02 -18.48 7.72
C ARG A 104 -6.01 -17.34 7.54
N GLN A 105 -6.88 -17.09 8.51
CA GLN A 105 -7.84 -15.99 8.55
C GLN A 105 -7.14 -14.64 8.57
N SER A 106 -6.12 -14.50 9.42
CA SER A 106 -5.30 -13.28 9.51
C SER A 106 -4.60 -12.96 8.19
N LYS A 107 -4.02 -13.98 7.55
CA LYS A 107 -3.35 -13.84 6.25
C LYS A 107 -4.34 -13.52 5.12
N TRP A 108 -5.55 -14.07 5.18
CA TRP A 108 -6.64 -13.79 4.25
C TRP A 108 -7.10 -12.33 4.36
N LEU A 109 -7.33 -11.80 5.55
CA LEU A 109 -7.69 -10.38 5.72
C LEU A 109 -6.57 -9.45 5.21
N ARG A 110 -5.31 -9.77 5.53
CA ARG A 110 -4.16 -8.99 5.08
C ARG A 110 -4.04 -8.97 3.55
N SER A 111 -4.34 -10.08 2.86
CA SER A 111 -4.26 -10.13 1.40
C SER A 111 -5.29 -9.20 0.73
N HIS A 112 -6.48 -9.09 1.32
CA HIS A 112 -7.52 -8.17 0.84
C HIS A 112 -7.17 -6.72 1.10
N ARG A 113 -6.53 -6.41 2.23
CA ARG A 113 -6.02 -5.06 2.49
C ARG A 113 -4.98 -4.63 1.46
N VAL A 114 -3.97 -5.48 1.24
CA VAL A 114 -2.92 -5.24 0.22
C VAL A 114 -3.55 -5.10 -1.17
N SER A 115 -4.62 -5.84 -1.46
CA SER A 115 -5.34 -5.71 -2.73
C SER A 115 -6.02 -4.36 -2.86
N LEU A 116 -6.69 -3.88 -1.81
CA LEU A 116 -7.34 -2.56 -1.76
C LEU A 116 -6.32 -1.43 -1.93
N GLU A 117 -5.20 -1.49 -1.20
CA GLU A 117 -4.10 -0.50 -1.28
C GLU A 117 -3.49 -0.42 -2.67
N ARG A 118 -3.32 -1.57 -3.34
CA ARG A 118 -2.72 -1.62 -4.68
C ARG A 118 -3.65 -1.06 -5.74
N ASN A 119 -4.94 -1.36 -5.65
CA ASN A 119 -5.94 -0.82 -6.55
C ASN A 119 -7.34 -0.97 -5.92
N ALA A 120 -7.97 0.15 -5.57
CA ALA A 120 -9.29 0.14 -4.96
C ALA A 120 -10.38 -0.48 -5.86
N SER A 121 -10.23 -0.43 -7.19
CA SER A 121 -11.24 -0.92 -8.15
C SER A 121 -11.34 -2.44 -8.20
N ILE A 122 -10.44 -3.13 -7.52
CA ILE A 122 -10.31 -4.58 -7.55
C ILE A 122 -11.37 -5.28 -6.67
N LEU A 123 -11.72 -4.67 -5.53
CA LEU A 123 -12.73 -5.17 -4.63
C LEU A 123 -14.05 -4.52 -5.01
N SER A 124 -15.07 -5.34 -5.28
CA SER A 124 -16.42 -4.80 -5.49
C SER A 124 -16.93 -4.16 -4.20
N GLU A 125 -17.78 -3.15 -4.33
CA GLU A 125 -18.37 -2.45 -3.17
C GLU A 125 -19.09 -3.43 -2.23
N LYS A 126 -19.72 -4.48 -2.77
CA LYS A 126 -20.31 -5.57 -1.99
C LYS A 126 -19.29 -6.29 -1.10
N ARG A 127 -18.11 -6.61 -1.64
CA ARG A 127 -17.03 -7.27 -0.87
C ARG A 127 -16.45 -6.33 0.19
N ILE A 128 -16.32 -5.04 -0.14
CA ILE A 128 -15.87 -4.03 0.82
C ILE A 128 -16.85 -3.95 1.99
N LYS A 129 -18.16 -3.85 1.73
CA LYS A 129 -19.20 -3.85 2.76
C LYS A 129 -19.18 -5.11 3.63
N ALA A 130 -18.93 -6.28 3.02
CA ALA A 130 -18.80 -7.54 3.75
C ALA A 130 -17.59 -7.55 4.68
N LEU A 131 -16.44 -7.03 4.25
CA LEU A 131 -15.26 -6.89 5.10
C LEU A 131 -15.45 -5.81 6.17
N ASP A 132 -16.08 -4.69 5.83
CA ASP A 132 -16.40 -3.61 6.78
C ASP A 132 -17.31 -4.12 7.89
N SER A 133 -18.19 -5.10 7.61
CA SER A 133 -19.01 -5.77 8.64
C SER A 133 -18.22 -6.56 9.68
N LEU A 134 -16.94 -6.87 9.41
CA LEU A 134 -16.05 -7.51 10.39
C LEU A 134 -15.49 -6.51 11.40
N THR A 135 -15.53 -5.21 11.10
CA THR A 135 -14.97 -4.13 11.94
C THR A 135 -15.59 -4.10 13.33
N GLU A 136 -16.91 -4.33 13.42
CA GLU A 136 -17.63 -4.42 14.70
C GLU A 136 -17.06 -5.51 15.61
N TYR A 137 -16.67 -6.65 15.02
CA TYR A 137 -16.15 -7.80 15.77
C TYR A 137 -14.65 -7.75 16.01
N LEU A 138 -13.90 -7.09 15.11
CA LEU A 138 -12.46 -6.90 15.26
C LEU A 138 -12.13 -5.83 16.30
N GLY A 139 -13.03 -4.86 16.53
CA GLY A 139 -12.76 -3.66 17.32
C GLY A 139 -11.87 -2.65 16.59
N TYR A 140 -11.48 -2.94 15.35
CA TYR A 140 -10.69 -2.08 14.48
C TYR A 140 -11.04 -2.35 13.02
N SER A 141 -10.77 -1.38 12.15
CA SER A 141 -10.96 -1.53 10.71
C SER A 141 -10.02 -2.60 10.17
N TRP A 142 -10.56 -3.56 9.40
CA TRP A 142 -9.74 -4.57 8.71
C TRP A 142 -8.71 -3.94 7.75
N ARG A 143 -8.90 -2.67 7.39
CA ARG A 143 -7.98 -1.89 6.57
C ARG A 143 -6.71 -1.50 7.31
N ASP A 144 -6.67 -1.66 8.63
CA ASP A 144 -5.55 -1.24 9.49
C ASP A 144 -4.75 -2.42 10.05
N ILE A 145 -4.86 -3.62 9.46
CA ILE A 145 -4.24 -4.90 9.92
C ILE A 145 -2.68 -4.92 9.92
N GLU A 146 -2.00 -3.77 9.87
CA GLU A 146 -0.54 -3.72 10.06
C GLU A 146 -0.16 -4.03 11.51
N VAL A 147 0.19 -5.30 11.75
CA VAL A 147 0.91 -5.79 12.93
C VAL A 147 -0.04 -5.81 14.15
N PHE A 148 -0.41 -6.94 14.76
CA PHE A 148 0.32 -7.66 15.81
C PHE A 148 -0.47 -8.93 16.18
N LYS A 149 0.27 -9.93 16.66
CA LYS A 149 -0.27 -11.15 17.27
C LYS A 149 -0.97 -10.80 18.60
N ASN A 150 -2.24 -11.21 18.73
CA ASN A 150 -2.86 -11.82 19.91
C ASN A 150 -3.16 -11.02 21.18
N THR A 151 -3.39 -9.72 21.07
CA THR A 151 -4.11 -8.94 22.09
C THR A 151 -4.54 -7.63 21.44
N SER A 152 -5.59 -6.97 21.94
CA SER A 152 -5.88 -5.59 21.52
C SER A 152 -4.61 -4.76 21.76
N ILE A 153 -3.90 -4.42 20.70
CA ILE A 153 -2.63 -3.67 20.72
C ILE A 153 -2.78 -2.41 21.55
N PHE A 154 -3.98 -1.83 21.49
CA PHE A 154 -4.36 -0.71 22.32
C PHE A 154 -4.27 -1.07 23.81
N ASN A 155 -4.99 -2.11 24.26
CA ASN A 155 -4.99 -2.53 25.66
C ASN A 155 -3.62 -2.97 26.14
N ASP A 156 -2.80 -3.60 25.30
CA ASP A 156 -1.43 -3.97 25.66
C ASP A 156 -0.58 -2.74 25.91
N HIS A 157 -0.54 -1.81 24.95
CA HIS A 157 0.23 -0.59 25.11
C HIS A 157 -0.29 0.25 26.27
N TYR A 158 -1.61 0.32 26.44
CA TYR A 158 -2.25 0.97 27.58
C TYR A 158 -1.78 0.36 28.91
N THR A 159 -1.88 -0.96 29.06
CA THR A 159 -1.51 -1.66 30.31
C THR A 159 -0.02 -1.55 30.59
N ILE A 160 0.83 -1.65 29.56
CA ILE A 160 2.28 -1.41 29.67
C ILE A 160 2.59 0.02 30.13
N ILE A 161 1.86 1.02 29.62
CA ILE A 161 2.06 2.41 30.03
C ILE A 161 1.61 2.61 31.47
N VAL A 162 0.41 2.17 31.84
CA VAL A 162 -0.12 2.30 33.20
C VAL A 162 0.81 1.63 34.19
N ALA A 163 1.21 0.37 33.95
CA ALA A 163 2.14 -0.35 34.81
C ALA A 163 3.51 0.35 34.91
N ALA A 164 4.04 0.89 33.80
CA ALA A 164 5.30 1.65 33.84
C ALA A 164 5.18 2.93 34.67
N ILE A 165 4.05 3.65 34.58
CA ILE A 165 3.79 4.86 35.38
C ILE A 165 3.66 4.51 36.86
N GLU A 166 2.84 3.49 37.19
CA GLU A 166 2.62 3.03 38.57
C GLU A 166 3.92 2.57 39.24
N ASP A 167 4.77 1.86 38.48
CA ASP A 167 6.08 1.40 38.95
C ASP A 167 7.16 2.50 38.97
N GLY A 168 6.88 3.71 38.46
CA GLY A 168 7.87 4.77 38.27
C GLY A 168 8.99 4.42 37.28
N LYS A 169 8.72 3.52 36.32
CA LYS A 169 9.66 3.05 35.29
C LYS A 169 9.51 3.84 34.00
N GLU A 170 10.59 3.85 33.21
CA GLU A 170 10.54 4.41 31.85
C GLU A 170 9.66 3.56 30.93
N ILE A 171 8.83 4.23 30.13
CA ILE A 171 7.97 3.57 29.13
C ILE A 171 8.86 3.00 28.01
N PRO A 172 8.68 1.73 27.60
CA PRO A 172 9.47 1.15 26.50
C PRO A 172 9.39 1.96 25.20
N ILE A 173 10.51 2.09 24.47
CA ILE A 173 10.62 2.89 23.23
C ILE A 173 9.52 2.54 22.21
N LYS A 174 9.18 1.25 22.07
CA LYS A 174 8.12 0.79 21.17
C LYS A 174 6.76 1.39 21.54
N THR A 175 6.45 1.41 22.83
CA THR A 175 5.20 1.94 23.39
C THR A 175 5.17 3.47 23.33
N GLN A 176 6.31 4.14 23.51
CA GLN A 176 6.41 5.58 23.28
C GLN A 176 6.10 5.95 21.82
N LYS A 177 6.62 5.19 20.85
CA LYS A 177 6.30 5.40 19.41
C LYS A 177 4.81 5.22 19.13
N TRP A 178 4.20 4.19 19.71
CA TRP A 178 2.75 3.98 19.61
C TRP A 178 1.97 5.17 20.19
N LEU A 179 2.35 5.65 21.38
CA LEU A 179 1.71 6.79 22.04
C LEU A 179 1.82 8.07 21.18
N ARG A 180 2.99 8.31 20.57
CA ARG A 180 3.18 9.40 19.61
C ARG A 180 2.26 9.28 18.39
N SER A 181 2.04 8.05 17.89
CA SER A 181 1.09 7.82 16.79
C SER A 181 -0.34 8.17 17.19
N GLN A 182 -0.78 7.74 18.38
CA GLN A 182 -2.10 8.12 18.91
C GLN A 182 -2.22 9.64 19.07
N LYS A 183 -1.13 10.33 19.44
CA LYS A 183 -1.09 11.81 19.52
C LYS A 183 -1.41 12.45 18.19
N MET A 184 -0.74 11.98 17.15
CA MET A 184 -0.93 12.48 15.80
C MET A 184 -2.33 12.19 15.26
N ARG A 185 -2.92 11.04 15.61
CA ARG A 185 -4.30 10.70 15.23
C ARG A 185 -5.30 11.63 15.92
N TYR A 186 -5.15 11.83 17.22
CA TYR A 186 -6.00 12.71 18.03
C TYR A 186 -5.94 14.16 17.52
N ALA A 187 -4.72 14.65 17.32
CA ALA A 187 -4.35 15.93 16.75
C ALA A 187 -4.99 16.24 15.39
N ALA A 188 -4.93 15.28 14.47
CA ALA A 188 -5.41 15.44 13.09
C ALA A 188 -6.94 15.51 12.98
N GLN A 189 -7.64 15.60 14.11
CA GLN A 189 -9.10 15.52 14.23
C GLN A 189 -9.71 14.27 13.58
N LYS A 190 -8.92 13.20 13.45
CA LYS A 190 -9.38 11.87 12.99
C LYS A 190 -10.06 11.08 14.11
N HIS A 191 -10.60 11.77 15.12
CA HIS A 191 -11.28 11.17 16.27
C HIS A 191 -12.63 10.57 15.91
N VAL A 192 -13.19 10.90 14.75
CA VAL A 192 -14.47 10.33 14.28
C VAL A 192 -14.41 8.80 14.18
N ASP A 193 -13.21 8.21 14.05
CA ASP A 193 -13.02 6.77 13.91
C ASP A 193 -12.43 6.07 15.15
N ILE A 194 -12.21 6.78 16.27
CA ILE A 194 -11.68 6.16 17.50
C ILE A 194 -12.86 5.68 18.37
N PRO A 195 -12.92 4.39 18.74
CA PRO A 195 -13.95 3.89 19.66
C PRO A 195 -13.99 4.69 20.97
N ALA A 196 -15.18 4.96 21.48
CA ALA A 196 -15.36 5.78 22.70
C ALA A 196 -14.57 5.25 23.90
N GLU A 197 -14.42 3.93 24.02
CA GLU A 197 -13.63 3.31 25.09
C GLU A 197 -12.13 3.59 24.96
N GLU A 198 -11.57 3.51 23.75
CA GLU A 198 -10.17 3.85 23.49
C GLU A 198 -9.92 5.34 23.73
N LEU A 199 -10.86 6.20 23.32
CA LEU A 199 -10.78 7.64 23.56
C LEU A 199 -10.75 7.94 25.07
N ARG A 200 -11.59 7.26 25.86
CA ARG A 200 -11.59 7.38 27.32
C ARG A 200 -10.23 7.00 27.91
N LYS A 201 -9.67 5.86 27.49
CA LYS A 201 -8.35 5.39 27.95
C LYS A 201 -7.21 6.33 27.51
N LEU A 202 -7.28 6.92 26.31
CA LEU A 202 -6.29 7.93 25.88
C LEU A 202 -6.36 9.22 26.72
N ASN A 203 -7.57 9.65 27.11
CA ASN A 203 -7.74 10.80 27.99
C ASN A 203 -7.22 10.50 29.41
N GLU A 204 -7.39 9.27 29.89
CA GLU A 204 -6.81 8.79 31.14
C GLU A 204 -5.27 8.82 31.09
N LEU A 205 -4.66 8.24 30.04
CA LEU A 205 -3.21 8.32 29.82
C LEU A 205 -2.70 9.76 29.75
N ASN A 206 -3.51 10.69 29.20
CA ASN A 206 -3.15 12.11 29.15
C ASN A 206 -2.93 12.69 30.55
N THR A 207 -3.86 12.35 31.43
CA THR A 207 -3.89 12.81 32.81
C THR A 207 -2.72 12.21 33.58
N LEU A 208 -2.49 10.90 33.43
CA LEU A 208 -1.40 10.19 34.09
C LEU A 208 0.00 10.66 33.64
N LEU A 209 0.17 10.96 32.35
CA LEU A 209 1.45 11.40 31.79
C LEU A 209 1.66 12.91 31.89
N ASN A 210 0.68 13.67 32.40
CA ASN A 210 0.65 15.12 32.37
C ASN A 210 1.00 15.69 30.97
N LEU A 211 0.49 15.04 29.93
CA LEU A 211 0.63 15.51 28.55
C LEU A 211 -0.59 16.36 28.22
N SER A 212 -0.45 17.35 27.33
CA SER A 212 -1.60 17.88 26.60
C SER A 212 -1.61 17.23 25.22
N TRP A 213 -2.73 16.58 24.86
CA TRP A 213 -2.97 16.15 23.47
C TRP A 213 -3.23 17.34 22.55
N GLU A 214 -3.60 18.50 23.11
CA GLU A 214 -3.59 19.77 22.39
C GLU A 214 -2.18 20.00 21.87
N ILE A 215 -2.01 19.88 20.55
CA ILE A 215 -0.79 20.29 19.91
C ILE A 215 -0.68 21.79 20.15
N SER A 216 0.21 22.17 21.07
CA SER A 216 0.75 23.52 21.08
C SER A 216 1.07 23.87 19.63
N LYS A 217 0.43 24.92 19.11
CA LYS A 217 0.62 25.43 17.73
C LYS A 217 2.09 25.72 17.38
N LYS A 218 3.01 25.61 18.33
CA LYS A 218 4.47 25.64 18.16
C LYS A 218 5.12 24.29 17.82
N SER A 219 4.38 23.29 17.36
CA SER A 219 4.98 22.04 16.90
C SER A 219 5.64 22.24 15.53
N SER A 220 6.91 22.66 15.54
CA SER A 220 7.78 22.76 14.35
C SER A 220 7.70 21.50 13.47
N PHE A 221 7.41 20.35 14.07
CA PHE A 221 7.26 19.08 13.39
C PHE A 221 6.07 19.00 12.41
N LEU A 222 4.93 19.65 12.73
CA LEU A 222 3.81 19.69 11.79
C LEU A 222 4.13 20.61 10.62
N GLU A 223 4.76 21.74 10.89
CA GLU A 223 5.19 22.69 9.87
C GLU A 223 6.26 22.07 8.97
N GLU A 224 7.22 21.33 9.53
CA GLU A 224 8.20 20.52 8.80
C GLU A 224 7.52 19.42 7.96
N ALA A 225 6.50 18.74 8.48
CA ALA A 225 5.77 17.71 7.73
C ALA A 225 4.92 18.30 6.59
N PHE A 226 4.30 19.45 6.81
CA PHE A 226 3.59 20.20 5.77
C PHE A 226 4.55 20.71 4.71
N GLN A 227 5.67 21.31 5.11
CA GLN A 227 6.72 21.76 4.19
C GLN A 227 7.29 20.60 3.37
N LEU A 228 7.54 19.44 4.00
CA LEU A 228 8.01 18.24 3.31
C LEU A 228 7.00 17.75 2.26
N LYS A 229 5.70 17.80 2.59
CA LYS A 229 4.64 17.41 1.64
C LYS A 229 4.57 18.36 0.46
N GLU A 230 4.67 19.67 0.72
CA GLU A 230 4.70 20.70 -0.32
C GLU A 230 5.93 20.56 -1.23
N ASP A 231 7.11 20.32 -0.64
CA ASP A 231 8.36 20.08 -1.37
C ASP A 231 8.28 18.83 -2.27
N ILE A 232 7.63 17.76 -1.80
CA ILE A 232 7.39 16.54 -2.59
C ILE A 232 6.50 16.83 -3.80
N GLU A 233 5.41 17.57 -3.63
CA GLU A 233 4.50 17.89 -4.74
C GLU A 233 5.12 18.89 -5.71
N LYS A 234 5.85 19.89 -5.21
CA LYS A 234 6.63 20.83 -6.04
C LYS A 234 7.64 20.07 -6.90
N ARG A 235 8.37 19.12 -6.29
CA ARG A 235 9.32 18.26 -7.00
C ARG A 235 8.67 17.46 -8.13
N LYS A 236 7.55 16.77 -7.86
CA LYS A 236 6.84 15.98 -8.88
C LYS A 236 6.42 16.86 -10.06
N THR A 237 5.96 18.07 -9.76
CA THR A 237 5.52 19.04 -10.78
C THR A 237 6.68 19.46 -11.69
N ILE A 238 7.83 19.79 -11.10
CA ILE A 238 9.04 20.20 -11.85
C ILE A 238 9.61 19.03 -12.66
N GLU A 239 9.74 17.83 -12.07
CA GLU A 239 10.25 16.65 -12.80
C GLU A 239 9.37 16.29 -14.01
N LYS A 240 8.03 16.39 -13.85
CA LYS A 240 7.07 16.15 -14.94
C LYS A 240 7.17 17.21 -16.03
N TRP A 241 7.32 18.49 -15.64
CA TRP A 241 7.55 19.58 -16.59
C TRP A 241 8.87 19.38 -17.36
N PHE A 242 9.96 19.14 -16.64
CA PHE A 242 11.28 18.95 -17.22
C PHE A 242 11.31 17.80 -18.24
N THR A 243 10.66 16.66 -17.92
CA THR A 243 10.57 15.52 -18.84
C THR A 243 9.93 15.87 -20.18
N LYS A 244 8.98 16.82 -20.20
CA LYS A 244 8.32 17.29 -21.42
C LYS A 244 9.18 18.26 -22.22
N VAL A 245 9.91 19.13 -21.55
CA VAL A 245 10.70 20.20 -22.17
C VAL A 245 12.10 19.74 -22.59
N ALA A 246 12.68 18.77 -21.88
CA ALA A 246 14.03 18.25 -22.11
C ALA A 246 14.39 17.91 -23.58
N PRO A 247 13.50 17.38 -24.43
CA PRO A 247 13.81 17.11 -25.84
C PRO A 247 14.10 18.38 -26.68
N PHE A 248 13.62 19.54 -26.23
CA PHE A 248 13.62 20.79 -27.00
C PHE A 248 14.71 21.76 -26.55
N ILE A 249 15.46 21.44 -25.50
CA ILE A 249 16.45 22.32 -24.90
C ILE A 249 17.86 21.73 -24.94
N GLN A 250 18.85 22.62 -25.03
CA GLN A 250 20.26 22.24 -24.93
C GLN A 250 20.64 22.01 -23.46
N LEU A 251 20.43 20.79 -22.97
CA LEU A 251 20.64 20.42 -21.56
C LEU A 251 22.00 20.85 -20.99
N ALA A 252 23.07 20.78 -21.80
CA ALA A 252 24.42 21.21 -21.38
C ALA A 252 24.52 22.71 -21.08
N LYS A 253 23.77 23.56 -21.81
CA LYS A 253 23.71 25.01 -21.55
C LYS A 253 22.98 25.30 -20.25
N VAL A 254 21.88 24.59 -20.00
CA VAL A 254 21.14 24.69 -18.73
C VAL A 254 22.00 24.24 -17.56
N GLU A 255 22.72 23.12 -17.71
CA GLU A 255 23.64 22.63 -16.68
C GLU A 255 24.72 23.67 -16.34
N LEU A 256 25.34 24.27 -17.36
CA LEU A 256 26.34 25.32 -17.16
C LEU A 256 25.75 26.57 -16.50
N ARG A 257 24.60 27.07 -16.99
CA ARG A 257 23.98 28.31 -16.52
C ARG A 257 23.54 28.24 -15.06
N TYR A 258 23.04 27.09 -14.63
CA TYR A 258 22.50 26.90 -13.27
C TYR A 258 23.46 26.14 -12.34
N GLY A 259 24.73 25.98 -12.73
CA GLY A 259 25.75 25.31 -11.90
C GLY A 259 25.45 23.84 -11.60
N ILE A 260 24.67 23.18 -12.45
CA ILE A 260 24.33 21.76 -12.30
C ILE A 260 25.49 20.92 -12.86
N PRO A 261 25.98 19.89 -12.13
CA PRO A 261 27.07 19.05 -12.62
C PRO A 261 26.79 18.45 -13.99
N LYS A 262 27.77 18.52 -14.89
CA LYS A 262 27.67 18.07 -16.28
C LYS A 262 27.12 16.64 -16.39
N GLY A 263 26.11 16.46 -17.24
CA GLY A 263 25.44 15.19 -17.51
C GLY A 263 24.43 14.77 -16.43
N THR A 264 24.19 15.56 -15.38
CA THR A 264 23.16 15.28 -14.37
C THR A 264 21.77 15.27 -15.01
N LEU A 265 21.41 16.32 -15.76
CA LEU A 265 20.09 16.43 -16.39
C LEU A 265 19.90 15.38 -17.49
N GLN A 266 20.98 15.07 -18.22
CA GLN A 266 20.97 14.00 -19.21
C GLN A 266 20.67 12.64 -18.56
N LYS A 267 21.24 12.36 -17.39
CA LYS A 267 20.99 11.10 -16.67
C LYS A 267 19.56 11.01 -16.16
N VAL A 268 18.99 12.12 -15.70
CA VAL A 268 17.57 12.18 -15.30
C VAL A 268 16.67 11.89 -16.50
N TYR A 269 16.87 12.58 -17.62
CA TYR A 269 16.04 12.41 -18.81
C TYR A 269 16.18 11.01 -19.44
N ARG A 270 17.41 10.51 -19.63
CA ARG A 270 17.63 9.22 -20.34
C ARG A 270 17.39 7.99 -19.48
N TYR A 271 17.68 8.06 -18.18
CA TYR A 271 17.67 6.88 -17.31
C TYR A 271 16.63 6.97 -16.18
N GLY A 272 15.81 8.04 -16.13
CA GLY A 272 14.82 8.23 -15.07
C GLY A 272 15.45 8.32 -13.67
N ARG A 273 16.70 8.79 -13.57
CA ARG A 273 17.34 8.95 -12.26
C ARG A 273 16.63 10.02 -11.44
N LYS A 274 16.47 9.78 -10.14
CA LYS A 274 15.98 10.79 -9.20
C LYS A 274 16.99 11.93 -9.10
N LEU A 275 16.50 13.16 -9.21
CA LEU A 275 17.31 14.36 -9.04
C LEU A 275 17.46 14.72 -7.55
N ASP A 276 18.58 15.30 -7.16
CA ASP A 276 18.74 15.87 -5.82
C ASP A 276 17.84 17.12 -5.67
N TYR A 277 17.33 17.39 -4.46
CA TYR A 277 16.45 18.54 -4.20
C TYR A 277 17.11 19.87 -4.58
N LYS A 278 18.41 20.03 -4.33
CA LYS A 278 19.12 21.26 -4.71
C LYS A 278 19.05 21.57 -6.22
N TRP A 279 19.02 20.53 -7.06
CA TRP A 279 18.92 20.69 -8.51
C TRP A 279 17.47 20.81 -8.99
N ILE A 280 16.50 20.38 -8.17
CA ILE A 280 15.08 20.67 -8.41
C ILE A 280 14.82 22.17 -8.30
N LEU A 281 15.44 22.85 -7.32
CA LEU A 281 15.35 24.30 -7.18
C LEU A 281 15.94 25.01 -8.39
N ALA A 282 17.15 24.62 -8.81
CA ALA A 282 17.80 25.14 -10.01
C ALA A 282 16.94 24.95 -11.29
N LEU A 283 16.25 23.81 -11.42
CA LEU A 283 15.31 23.58 -12.52
C LEU A 283 14.03 24.40 -12.42
N ASP A 284 13.56 24.72 -11.21
CA ASP A 284 12.41 25.62 -11.02
C ASP A 284 12.73 27.05 -11.44
N ASP A 285 13.95 27.50 -11.15
CA ASP A 285 14.41 28.83 -11.58
C ASP A 285 14.56 28.89 -13.09
N PHE A 286 15.15 27.85 -13.69
CA PHE A 286 15.17 27.69 -15.15
C PHE A 286 13.77 27.69 -15.78
N ARG A 287 12.81 27.00 -15.14
CA ARG A 287 11.41 27.00 -15.59
C ARG A 287 10.84 28.40 -15.61
N LYS A 288 11.06 29.19 -14.56
CA LYS A 288 10.53 30.56 -14.46
C LYS A 288 11.16 31.46 -15.52
N ASP A 289 12.48 31.39 -15.68
CA ASP A 289 13.24 32.16 -16.67
C ASP A 289 12.74 31.92 -18.10
N MET A 290 12.45 30.67 -18.45
CA MET A 290 11.93 30.31 -19.76
C MET A 290 10.56 30.94 -20.08
N PHE A 291 9.76 31.29 -19.06
CA PHE A 291 8.46 31.94 -19.24
C PHE A 291 8.52 33.46 -19.11
N THR A 292 9.64 34.03 -18.65
CA THR A 292 9.81 35.48 -18.50
C THR A 292 10.68 36.11 -19.59
N THR A 293 11.44 35.31 -20.33
CA THR A 293 12.30 35.81 -21.42
C THR A 293 11.81 35.31 -22.77
N ASP A 294 11.48 36.23 -23.68
CA ASP A 294 11.11 35.94 -25.08
C ASP A 294 12.28 35.36 -25.91
N GLU A 295 13.47 35.20 -25.32
CA GLU A 295 14.72 34.80 -26.00
C GLU A 295 14.85 33.30 -26.32
N TYR A 296 13.88 32.46 -25.96
CA TYR A 296 14.02 30.99 -26.01
C TYR A 296 13.13 30.28 -27.04
N PHE A 297 12.43 31.04 -27.89
CA PHE A 297 11.65 30.52 -29.03
C PHE A 297 12.14 31.09 -30.36
#